data_AF-A0A8J6HIH5-F1
#
_entry.id   AF-A0A8J6HIH5-F1
#
_cell.length_a   1.000
_cell.length_b   1.000
_cell.length_c   1.000
_cell.angle_alpha   90.00
_cell.angle_beta   90.00
_cell.angle_gamma   90.00
#
_symmetry.space_group_name_H-M   'P 1'
#
loop_
_entity.id
_entity.type
_entity.pdbx_description
1 polymer ?
#
loop_
_entity_poly.entity_id
_entity_poly.type
_entity_poly.pdbx_seq_one_letter_code
_entity_poly.pdbx_strand_id
1 'polypeptide(L)'
;MAEADKLNIDSIIARLLEVRGARPGKNVQLTESEIRGLCLKSREIFLSQPILLELEAPLKICGDIHGQYYDLLRLFEYGGFPPESNYLFLGDYVDRGKQSLETICLLLAYKIKYPENFFLLRGNHECASINRIYGFYDECKRRYNIKLWKTFTDCFNCLPVAAIVDEKIFCCHGGLSPDLQSMEQIRRIMRPTDVPDQGLLCDLLWSDPDKDQMGWGENDRGVSFTFGAEVVGKFLHKHDFDLICRAHQVVEDGYEFFAKRQLVTLFSAPNYCGEFDNAGAMMSVDETLMCSFQILKPADKRKFQYNMNAGRPVTPPRGGPPRGQKAPACEFIIWRPLAKEEDDLECKRRVSLEVSLQFASFFQYDVYYRVVSCASNPKEKIEDRNEVDVGYWANKMQGLCYLFTIST
;
A
#
# COMPACT_ATOMS: atom_id res chain seq x y z
N MET A 1 -39.88 -10.90 -19.37
CA MET A 1 -38.47 -10.53 -19.12
C MET A 1 -38.45 -9.89 -17.74
N ALA A 2 -37.97 -10.60 -16.72
CA ALA A 2 -37.90 -10.05 -15.38
C ALA A 2 -36.91 -8.88 -15.38
N GLU A 3 -37.30 -7.74 -14.81
CA GLU A 3 -36.39 -6.64 -14.53
C GLU A 3 -35.19 -7.22 -13.78
N ALA A 4 -33.98 -7.02 -14.32
CA ALA A 4 -32.77 -7.32 -13.59
C ALA A 4 -32.77 -6.42 -12.35
N ASP A 5 -32.89 -7.01 -11.16
CA ASP A 5 -32.78 -6.28 -9.89
C ASP A 5 -31.59 -5.33 -9.97
N LYS A 6 -31.88 -4.03 -9.93
CA LYS A 6 -30.88 -2.98 -10.01
C LYS A 6 -29.91 -3.18 -8.85
N LEU A 7 -28.64 -3.46 -9.16
CA LEU A 7 -27.59 -3.71 -8.18
C LEU A 7 -27.51 -2.54 -7.18
N ASN A 8 -27.94 -2.78 -5.94
CA ASN A 8 -27.94 -1.76 -4.89
C ASN A 8 -26.58 -1.69 -4.20
N ILE A 9 -25.64 -0.96 -4.83
CA ILE A 9 -24.26 -0.82 -4.36
C ILE A 9 -24.19 -0.23 -2.95
N ASP A 10 -25.03 0.76 -2.63
CA ASP A 10 -25.01 1.40 -1.31
C ASP A 10 -25.40 0.44 -0.19
N SER A 11 -26.40 -0.41 -0.43
CA SER A 11 -26.79 -1.47 0.52
C SER A 11 -25.71 -2.56 0.67
N ILE A 12 -24.98 -2.89 -0.39
CA ILE A 12 -23.87 -3.85 -0.34
C ILE A 12 -22.72 -3.27 0.50
N ILE A 13 -22.31 -2.02 0.22
CA ILE A 13 -21.24 -1.33 0.96
C ILE A 13 -21.63 -1.22 2.44
N ALA A 14 -22.86 -0.79 2.76
CA ALA A 14 -23.32 -0.68 4.14
C ALA A 14 -23.15 -2.00 4.91
N ARG A 15 -23.64 -3.12 4.37
CA ARG A 15 -23.51 -4.45 5.01
C ARG A 15 -22.07 -4.92 5.15
N LEU A 16 -21.21 -4.59 4.18
CA LEU A 16 -19.78 -4.88 4.26
C LEU A 16 -19.14 -4.09 5.42
N LEU A 17 -19.49 -2.83 5.59
CA LEU A 17 -18.92 -1.97 6.65
C LEU A 17 -19.55 -2.19 8.04
N GLU A 18 -20.73 -2.80 8.15
CA GLU A 18 -21.41 -3.07 9.42
C GLU A 18 -20.60 -3.94 10.39
N VAL A 19 -19.63 -4.72 9.90
CA VAL A 19 -18.82 -5.61 10.74
C VAL A 19 -17.60 -4.93 11.36
N ARG A 20 -17.34 -3.64 11.10
CA ARG A 20 -16.20 -2.90 11.68
C ARG A 20 -16.10 -2.98 13.20
N GLY A 21 -17.24 -2.88 13.90
CA GLY A 21 -17.32 -3.01 15.36
C GLY A 21 -17.47 -4.45 15.86
N ALA A 22 -17.56 -5.43 14.98
CA ALA A 22 -17.73 -6.82 15.34
C ALA A 22 -16.39 -7.50 15.63
N ARG A 23 -16.44 -8.69 16.23
CA ARG A 23 -15.25 -9.53 16.42
C ARG A 23 -14.61 -9.85 15.06
N PRO A 24 -13.28 -9.65 14.90
CA PRO A 24 -12.56 -10.05 13.70
C PRO A 24 -12.85 -11.48 13.28
N GLY A 25 -13.11 -11.68 11.99
CA GLY A 25 -13.54 -12.96 11.41
C GLY A 25 -15.06 -13.12 11.23
N LYS A 26 -15.89 -12.17 11.65
CA LYS A 26 -17.33 -12.21 11.32
C LYS A 26 -17.51 -12.01 9.81
N ASN A 27 -18.17 -12.96 9.16
CA ASN A 27 -18.48 -12.92 7.73
C ASN A 27 -19.64 -11.96 7.43
N VAL A 28 -19.64 -11.43 6.21
CA VAL A 28 -20.76 -10.67 5.64
C VAL A 28 -21.48 -11.56 4.64
N GLN A 29 -22.81 -11.62 4.75
CA GLN A 29 -23.63 -12.44 3.86
C GLN A 29 -24.16 -11.59 2.71
N LEU A 30 -23.53 -11.72 1.55
CA LEU A 30 -24.04 -11.22 0.28
C LEU A 30 -24.68 -12.39 -0.47
N THR A 31 -25.69 -12.13 -1.28
CA THR A 31 -26.25 -13.16 -2.15
C THR A 31 -25.31 -13.42 -3.33
N GLU A 32 -25.37 -14.63 -3.91
CA GLU A 32 -24.58 -14.95 -5.11
C GLU A 32 -24.88 -13.98 -6.28
N SER A 33 -26.13 -13.55 -6.41
CA SER A 33 -26.56 -12.60 -7.44
C SER A 33 -25.90 -11.23 -7.25
N GLU A 34 -25.80 -10.75 -6.00
CA GLU A 34 -25.13 -9.49 -5.68
C GLU A 34 -23.64 -9.55 -6.02
N ILE A 35 -22.95 -10.63 -5.62
CA ILE A 35 -21.51 -10.79 -5.90
C ILE A 35 -21.28 -10.89 -7.41
N ARG A 36 -22.10 -11.67 -8.12
CA ARG A 36 -22.04 -11.74 -9.57
C ARG A 36 -22.27 -10.37 -10.21
N GLY A 37 -23.21 -9.59 -9.68
CA GLY A 37 -23.47 -8.21 -10.12
C GLY A 37 -22.26 -7.30 -9.93
N LEU A 38 -21.56 -7.40 -8.78
CA LEU A 38 -20.31 -6.69 -8.54
C LEU A 38 -19.28 -7.04 -9.61
N CYS A 39 -18.98 -8.33 -9.81
CA CYS A 39 -17.99 -8.77 -10.80
C CYS A 39 -18.32 -8.31 -12.23
N LEU A 40 -19.58 -8.42 -12.65
CA LEU A 40 -20.00 -8.02 -14.00
C LEU A 40 -19.87 -6.50 -14.19
N LYS A 41 -20.32 -5.72 -13.21
CA LYS A 41 -20.30 -4.26 -13.32
C LYS A 41 -18.90 -3.68 -13.19
N SER A 42 -18.07 -4.19 -12.28
CA SER A 42 -16.66 -3.78 -12.19
C SER A 42 -15.88 -4.18 -13.43
N ARG A 43 -16.14 -5.37 -14.01
CA ARG A 43 -15.54 -5.81 -15.27
C ARG A 43 -15.82 -4.85 -16.42
N GLU A 44 -17.06 -4.37 -16.56
CA GLU A 44 -17.40 -3.33 -17.55
C GLU A 44 -16.54 -2.07 -17.35
N ILE A 45 -16.42 -1.59 -16.11
CA ILE A 45 -15.63 -0.40 -15.79
C ILE A 45 -14.16 -0.62 -16.12
N PHE A 46 -13.58 -1.76 -15.72
CA PHE A 46 -12.18 -2.06 -16.00
C PHE A 46 -11.90 -2.09 -17.51
N LEU A 47 -12.80 -2.66 -18.32
CA LEU A 47 -12.65 -2.68 -19.77
C LEU A 47 -12.85 -1.31 -20.42
N SER A 48 -13.62 -0.41 -19.80
CA SER A 48 -13.77 0.98 -20.27
C SER A 48 -12.58 1.87 -19.94
N GLN A 49 -11.82 1.55 -18.89
CA GLN A 49 -10.62 2.28 -18.49
C GLN A 49 -9.37 1.67 -19.14
N PRO A 50 -8.28 2.43 -19.34
CA PRO A 50 -7.02 1.90 -19.87
C PRO A 50 -6.43 0.75 -19.03
N ILE A 51 -5.65 -0.13 -19.66
CA ILE A 51 -4.91 -1.18 -18.93
C ILE A 51 -3.67 -0.64 -18.20
N LEU A 52 -3.09 0.44 -18.74
CA LEU A 52 -2.10 1.29 -18.09
C LEU A 52 -2.83 2.56 -17.66
N LEU A 53 -3.13 2.67 -16.36
CA LEU A 53 -3.85 3.82 -15.83
C LEU A 53 -2.94 5.04 -15.80
N GLU A 54 -3.51 6.21 -16.07
CA GLU A 54 -2.85 7.52 -15.91
C GLU A 54 -3.66 8.27 -14.85
N LEU A 55 -3.03 8.52 -13.70
CA LEU A 55 -3.68 8.99 -12.47
C LEU A 55 -3.00 10.28 -11.98
N GLU A 56 -3.74 11.06 -11.21
CA GLU A 56 -3.26 12.31 -10.61
C GLU A 56 -3.31 12.19 -9.08
N ALA A 57 -2.34 12.82 -8.40
CA ALA A 57 -2.39 13.04 -6.97
C ALA A 57 -3.47 14.10 -6.59
N PRO A 58 -3.99 14.11 -5.35
CA PRO A 58 -3.58 13.30 -4.21
C PRO A 58 -4.19 11.90 -4.26
N LEU A 59 -3.42 10.87 -3.87
CA LEU A 59 -3.91 9.50 -3.71
C LEU A 59 -3.13 8.70 -2.68
N LYS A 60 -3.74 7.63 -2.19
CA LYS A 60 -3.15 6.65 -1.27
C LYS A 60 -2.92 5.34 -2.00
N ILE A 61 -1.68 4.86 -2.00
CA ILE A 61 -1.25 3.62 -2.65
C ILE A 61 -1.10 2.52 -1.59
N CYS A 62 -1.73 1.37 -1.83
CA CYS A 62 -1.73 0.21 -0.94
C CYS A 62 -1.19 -1.03 -1.66
N GLY A 63 -0.40 -1.84 -0.97
CA GLY A 63 0.09 -3.13 -1.45
C GLY A 63 -0.90 -4.27 -1.16
N ASP A 64 -0.35 -5.45 -0.94
CA ASP A 64 -1.07 -6.71 -0.75
C ASP A 64 -2.03 -6.67 0.45
N ILE A 65 -3.20 -7.31 0.30
CA ILE A 65 -4.22 -7.42 1.35
C ILE A 65 -4.53 -8.88 1.72
N HIS A 66 -4.49 -9.79 0.74
CA HIS A 66 -4.61 -11.24 0.93
C HIS A 66 -5.73 -11.66 1.88
N GLY A 67 -6.96 -11.20 1.63
CA GLY A 67 -8.12 -11.60 2.42
C GLY A 67 -8.08 -11.24 3.92
N GLN A 68 -7.17 -10.35 4.35
CA GLN A 68 -7.14 -9.79 5.71
C GLN A 68 -8.17 -8.65 5.85
N TYR A 69 -9.44 -9.00 5.72
CA TYR A 69 -10.54 -8.04 5.58
C TYR A 69 -10.62 -7.00 6.71
N TYR A 70 -10.41 -7.40 7.96
CA TYR A 70 -10.46 -6.47 9.09
C TYR A 70 -9.27 -5.49 9.09
N ASP A 71 -8.12 -5.90 8.56
CA ASP A 71 -6.99 -4.98 8.40
C ASP A 71 -7.24 -4.01 7.24
N LEU A 72 -7.91 -4.43 6.16
CA LEU A 72 -8.40 -3.51 5.12
C LEU A 72 -9.37 -2.46 5.71
N LEU A 73 -10.28 -2.86 6.59
CA LEU A 73 -11.17 -1.91 7.27
C LEU A 73 -10.38 -0.92 8.14
N ARG A 74 -9.38 -1.40 8.89
CA ARG A 74 -8.47 -0.53 9.67
C ARG A 74 -7.65 0.41 8.78
N LEU A 75 -7.26 -0.06 7.59
CA LEU A 75 -6.55 0.73 6.60
C LEU A 75 -7.43 1.91 6.17
N PHE A 76 -8.70 1.68 5.82
CA PHE A 76 -9.63 2.77 5.50
C PHE A 76 -9.96 3.66 6.70
N GLU A 77 -10.02 3.12 7.92
CA GLU A 77 -10.18 3.95 9.14
C GLU A 77 -9.01 4.92 9.35
N TYR A 78 -7.80 4.53 8.95
CA TYR A 78 -6.60 5.34 9.12
C TYR A 78 -6.34 6.28 7.93
N GLY A 79 -6.68 5.84 6.72
CA GLY A 79 -6.50 6.59 5.47
C GLY A 79 -7.71 7.42 5.02
N GLY A 80 -8.87 7.28 5.68
CA GLY A 80 -10.13 7.88 5.22
C GLY A 80 -10.89 6.93 4.29
N PHE A 81 -12.21 6.83 4.48
CA PHE A 81 -13.02 5.93 3.64
C PHE A 81 -13.28 6.58 2.28
N PRO A 82 -13.33 5.82 1.17
CA PRO A 82 -13.74 6.39 -0.12
C PRO A 82 -15.14 7.07 -0.03
N PRO A 83 -15.30 8.31 -0.54
CA PRO A 83 -14.40 9.05 -1.41
C PRO A 83 -13.54 10.12 -0.70
N GLU A 84 -13.40 10.07 0.64
CA GLU A 84 -12.58 11.05 1.39
C GLU A 84 -11.12 11.07 0.94
N SER A 85 -10.61 9.92 0.49
CA SER A 85 -9.28 9.76 -0.13
C SER A 85 -9.41 8.99 -1.43
N ASN A 86 -8.60 9.35 -2.43
CA ASN A 86 -8.41 8.54 -3.63
C ASN A 86 -7.49 7.35 -3.32
N TYR A 87 -7.73 6.20 -3.94
CA TYR A 87 -6.98 4.98 -3.68
C TYR A 87 -6.49 4.29 -4.96
N LEU A 88 -5.26 3.79 -4.91
CA LEU A 88 -4.70 2.82 -5.84
C LEU A 88 -4.23 1.59 -5.05
N PHE A 89 -4.79 0.41 -5.33
CA PHE A 89 -4.27 -0.84 -4.79
C PHE A 89 -3.45 -1.60 -5.83
N LEU A 90 -2.32 -2.15 -5.41
CA LEU A 90 -1.32 -2.73 -6.31
C LEU A 90 -1.59 -4.20 -6.68
N GLY A 91 -2.49 -4.90 -5.99
CA GLY A 91 -2.86 -6.28 -6.31
C GLY A 91 -2.99 -7.15 -5.07
N ASP A 92 -3.10 -8.45 -5.28
CA ASP A 92 -3.11 -9.50 -4.25
C ASP A 92 -4.16 -9.27 -3.16
N TYR A 93 -5.41 -9.28 -3.62
CA TYR A 93 -6.59 -9.05 -2.80
C TYR A 93 -7.06 -10.32 -2.11
N VAL A 94 -6.88 -11.46 -2.78
CA VAL A 94 -7.40 -12.77 -2.39
C VAL A 94 -6.27 -13.72 -1.96
N ASP A 95 -6.68 -14.93 -1.57
CA ASP A 95 -5.83 -16.02 -1.06
C ASP A 95 -5.18 -15.75 0.30
N ARG A 96 -4.65 -16.82 0.90
CA ARG A 96 -3.85 -16.86 2.14
C ARG A 96 -4.61 -16.45 3.42
N GLY A 97 -5.30 -15.33 3.41
CA GLY A 97 -6.17 -14.88 4.50
C GLY A 97 -7.54 -15.56 4.51
N LYS A 98 -8.35 -15.17 5.49
CA LYS A 98 -9.57 -15.90 5.87
C LYS A 98 -10.85 -15.39 5.21
N GLN A 99 -10.84 -14.17 4.67
CA GLN A 99 -12.03 -13.45 4.22
C GLN A 99 -11.76 -12.75 2.88
N SER A 100 -11.28 -13.51 1.89
CA SER A 100 -10.98 -12.98 0.56
C SER A 100 -12.24 -12.47 -0.14
N LEU A 101 -13.38 -13.15 0.07
CA LEU A 101 -14.66 -12.74 -0.52
C LEU A 101 -15.09 -11.35 -0.04
N GLU A 102 -15.06 -11.08 1.27
CA GLU A 102 -15.39 -9.75 1.79
C GLU A 102 -14.43 -8.67 1.30
N THR A 103 -13.12 -8.97 1.30
CA THR A 103 -12.09 -8.07 0.77
C THR A 103 -12.38 -7.67 -0.66
N ILE A 104 -12.47 -8.63 -1.58
CA ILE A 104 -12.65 -8.30 -2.99
C ILE A 104 -14.04 -7.69 -3.25
N CYS A 105 -15.10 -8.13 -2.56
CA CYS A 105 -16.43 -7.55 -2.74
C CYS A 105 -16.47 -6.07 -2.35
N LEU A 106 -15.80 -5.67 -1.26
CA LEU A 106 -15.73 -4.27 -0.85
C LEU A 106 -14.93 -3.43 -1.86
N LEU A 107 -13.77 -3.94 -2.31
CA LEU A 107 -12.95 -3.25 -3.31
C LEU A 107 -13.70 -3.06 -4.63
N LEU A 108 -14.39 -4.09 -5.13
CA LEU A 108 -15.21 -3.99 -6.35
C LEU A 108 -16.42 -3.05 -6.16
N ALA A 109 -17.06 -3.07 -4.99
CA ALA A 109 -18.16 -2.16 -4.70
C ALA A 109 -17.70 -0.69 -4.70
N TYR A 110 -16.54 -0.39 -4.11
CA TYR A 110 -15.94 0.94 -4.20
C TYR A 110 -15.52 1.31 -5.62
N LYS A 111 -14.98 0.36 -6.40
CA LYS A 111 -14.68 0.61 -7.82
C LYS A 111 -15.92 1.00 -8.61
N ILE A 112 -17.06 0.37 -8.34
CA ILE A 112 -18.33 0.70 -9.01
C ILE A 112 -18.88 2.04 -8.52
N LYS A 113 -18.77 2.32 -7.22
CA LYS A 113 -19.30 3.55 -6.62
C LYS A 113 -18.48 4.79 -7.00
N TYR A 114 -17.16 4.65 -7.09
CA TYR A 114 -16.20 5.73 -7.30
C TYR A 114 -15.18 5.38 -8.40
N PRO A 115 -15.63 5.18 -9.66
CA PRO A 115 -14.78 4.65 -10.73
C PRO A 115 -13.57 5.53 -11.06
N GLU A 116 -13.64 6.82 -10.80
CA GLU A 116 -12.59 7.81 -11.08
C GLU A 116 -11.76 8.22 -9.83
N ASN A 117 -12.03 7.62 -8.67
CA ASN A 117 -11.32 7.91 -7.41
C ASN A 117 -10.77 6.64 -6.72
N PHE A 118 -11.13 5.46 -7.23
CA PHE A 118 -10.76 4.17 -6.66
C PHE A 118 -10.25 3.23 -7.75
N PHE A 119 -9.01 2.78 -7.63
CA PHE A 119 -8.29 2.04 -8.65
C PHE A 119 -7.68 0.75 -8.08
N LEU A 120 -7.74 -0.30 -8.89
CA LEU A 120 -7.32 -1.65 -8.54
C LEU A 120 -6.46 -2.19 -9.67
N LEU A 121 -5.18 -2.46 -9.40
CA LEU A 121 -4.28 -3.17 -10.31
C LEU A 121 -4.39 -4.68 -10.15
N ARG A 122 -3.83 -5.42 -11.10
CA ARG A 122 -3.78 -6.87 -11.04
C ARG A 122 -2.53 -7.34 -10.30
N GLY A 123 -2.71 -8.11 -9.24
CA GLY A 123 -1.64 -8.90 -8.62
C GLY A 123 -1.52 -10.29 -9.24
N ASN A 124 -0.49 -11.03 -8.83
CA ASN A 124 -0.27 -12.39 -9.32
C ASN A 124 -1.30 -13.39 -8.76
N HIS A 125 -1.98 -13.07 -7.65
CA HIS A 125 -3.08 -13.87 -7.10
C HIS A 125 -4.43 -13.63 -7.81
N GLU A 126 -4.57 -12.58 -8.61
CA GLU A 126 -5.73 -12.34 -9.48
C GLU A 126 -5.63 -13.14 -10.81
N CYS A 127 -5.20 -14.40 -10.75
CA CYS A 127 -5.21 -15.36 -11.85
C CYS A 127 -5.66 -16.75 -11.40
N ALA A 128 -6.26 -17.51 -12.32
CA ALA A 128 -6.91 -18.77 -11.97
C ALA A 128 -5.94 -19.84 -11.47
N SER A 129 -4.74 -19.92 -12.04
CA SER A 129 -3.75 -20.94 -11.68
C SER A 129 -3.29 -20.81 -10.23
N ILE A 130 -3.10 -19.57 -9.74
CA ILE A 130 -2.63 -19.27 -8.39
C ILE A 130 -3.77 -19.37 -7.37
N ASN A 131 -4.87 -18.67 -7.59
CA ASN A 131 -5.96 -18.64 -6.60
C ASN A 131 -6.82 -19.92 -6.58
N ARG A 132 -6.52 -20.87 -7.47
CA ARG A 132 -7.02 -22.23 -7.39
C ARG A 132 -6.45 -23.01 -6.21
N ILE A 133 -5.22 -22.72 -5.80
CA ILE A 133 -4.46 -23.51 -4.82
C ILE A 133 -4.15 -22.77 -3.52
N TYR A 134 -4.18 -21.43 -3.51
CA TYR A 134 -3.82 -20.63 -2.33
C TYR A 134 -5.01 -20.11 -1.49
N GLY A 135 -6.23 -20.55 -1.81
CA GLY A 135 -7.37 -20.50 -0.89
C GLY A 135 -8.67 -19.94 -1.45
N PHE A 136 -8.63 -19.03 -2.43
CA PHE A 136 -9.82 -18.32 -2.90
C PHE A 136 -10.83 -19.24 -3.59
N TYR A 137 -10.36 -20.19 -4.41
CA TYR A 137 -11.22 -21.21 -5.00
C TYR A 137 -11.96 -22.01 -3.94
N ASP A 138 -11.26 -22.46 -2.89
CA ASP A 138 -11.86 -23.25 -1.82
C ASP A 138 -12.81 -22.39 -0.98
N GLU A 139 -12.52 -21.11 -0.78
CA GLU A 139 -13.42 -20.17 -0.12
C GLU A 139 -14.73 -19.98 -0.91
N CYS A 140 -14.63 -19.75 -2.23
CA CYS A 140 -15.78 -19.64 -3.12
C CYS A 140 -16.60 -20.93 -3.15
N LYS A 141 -15.94 -22.10 -3.31
CA LYS A 141 -16.60 -23.40 -3.34
C LYS A 141 -17.33 -23.71 -2.04
N ARG A 142 -16.74 -23.36 -0.89
CA ARG A 142 -17.31 -23.62 0.44
C ARG A 142 -18.48 -22.70 0.78
N ARG A 143 -18.41 -21.42 0.42
CA ARG A 143 -19.42 -20.41 0.80
C ARG A 143 -20.51 -20.21 -0.25
N TYR A 144 -20.20 -20.50 -1.51
CA TYR A 144 -21.10 -20.34 -2.64
C TYR A 144 -20.96 -21.56 -3.56
N ASN A 145 -20.30 -21.40 -4.71
CA ASN A 145 -20.06 -22.47 -5.67
C ASN A 145 -18.88 -22.15 -6.60
N ILE A 146 -18.48 -23.13 -7.41
CA ILE A 146 -17.35 -23.01 -8.36
C ILE A 146 -17.67 -22.03 -9.51
N LYS A 147 -18.94 -21.86 -9.87
CA LYS A 147 -19.36 -20.93 -10.94
C LYS A 147 -19.09 -19.48 -10.53
N LEU A 148 -19.25 -19.16 -9.25
CA LEU A 148 -18.90 -17.84 -8.73
C LEU A 148 -17.40 -17.58 -8.82
N TRP A 149 -16.55 -18.55 -8.49
CA TRP A 149 -15.09 -18.43 -8.67
C TRP A 149 -14.71 -18.14 -10.13
N LYS A 150 -15.31 -18.85 -11.10
CA LYS A 150 -15.11 -18.56 -12.53
C LYS A 150 -15.54 -17.13 -12.90
N THR A 151 -16.61 -16.63 -12.29
CA THR A 151 -17.08 -15.26 -12.51
C THR A 151 -16.07 -14.23 -11.96
N PHE A 152 -15.42 -14.52 -10.84
CA PHE A 152 -14.30 -13.71 -10.36
C PHE A 152 -13.10 -13.78 -11.32
N THR A 153 -12.74 -14.97 -11.82
CA THR A 153 -11.69 -15.11 -12.84
C THR A 153 -11.94 -14.23 -14.07
N ASP A 154 -13.17 -14.22 -14.59
CA ASP A 154 -13.54 -13.38 -15.74
C ASP A 154 -13.39 -11.88 -15.43
N CYS A 155 -13.67 -11.47 -14.18
CA CYS A 155 -13.45 -10.11 -13.71
C CYS A 155 -11.95 -9.78 -13.57
N PHE A 156 -11.18 -10.65 -12.93
CA PHE A 156 -9.73 -10.49 -12.71
C PHE A 156 -8.94 -10.41 -14.01
N ASN A 157 -9.34 -11.19 -15.02
CA ASN A 157 -8.77 -11.13 -16.37
C ASN A 157 -8.92 -9.76 -17.05
N CYS A 158 -9.74 -8.86 -16.50
CA CYS A 158 -9.96 -7.52 -17.00
C CYS A 158 -9.28 -6.42 -16.17
N LEU A 159 -8.59 -6.74 -15.07
CA LEU A 159 -7.92 -5.72 -14.26
C LEU A 159 -6.79 -5.02 -15.07
N PRO A 160 -6.58 -3.70 -14.86
CA PRO A 160 -5.39 -3.00 -15.33
C PRO A 160 -4.15 -3.54 -14.63
N VAL A 161 -2.97 -3.39 -15.24
CA VAL A 161 -1.74 -4.09 -14.80
C VAL A 161 -0.66 -3.14 -14.29
N ALA A 162 -0.78 -1.86 -14.63
CA ALA A 162 0.10 -0.80 -14.16
C ALA A 162 -0.64 0.54 -14.09
N ALA A 163 -0.09 1.47 -13.34
CA ALA A 163 -0.51 2.87 -13.31
C ALA A 163 0.70 3.80 -13.37
N ILE A 164 0.49 5.01 -13.85
CA ILE A 164 1.45 6.12 -13.78
C ILE A 164 0.76 7.24 -13.02
N VAL A 165 1.36 7.70 -11.92
CA VAL A 165 0.87 8.86 -11.15
C VAL A 165 1.66 10.10 -11.54
N ASP A 166 0.96 11.14 -11.99
CA ASP A 166 1.48 12.45 -12.41
C ASP A 166 2.74 12.35 -13.28
N GLU A 167 2.77 11.38 -14.20
CA GLU A 167 3.90 11.12 -15.10
C GLU A 167 5.23 10.81 -14.40
N LYS A 168 5.25 10.60 -13.07
CA LYS A 168 6.48 10.47 -12.26
C LYS A 168 6.60 9.19 -11.46
N ILE A 169 5.49 8.58 -11.06
CA ILE A 169 5.52 7.32 -10.28
C ILE A 169 4.96 6.18 -11.12
N PHE A 170 5.79 5.21 -11.47
CA PHE A 170 5.35 3.99 -12.14
C PHE A 170 4.94 2.94 -11.11
N CYS A 171 3.70 2.46 -11.20
CA CYS A 171 3.11 1.53 -10.25
C CYS A 171 2.76 0.20 -10.93
N CYS A 172 3.19 -0.92 -10.36
CA CYS A 172 2.77 -2.27 -10.74
C CYS A 172 2.81 -3.20 -9.52
N HIS A 173 2.36 -4.45 -9.64
CA HIS A 173 2.40 -5.39 -8.52
C HIS A 173 3.81 -5.95 -8.27
N GLY A 174 4.33 -6.63 -9.29
CA GLY A 174 5.64 -7.27 -9.30
C GLY A 174 6.74 -6.24 -9.54
N GLY A 175 7.12 -6.01 -10.79
CA GLY A 175 8.24 -5.12 -11.05
C GLY A 175 8.48 -4.88 -12.52
N LEU A 176 9.75 -4.76 -12.90
CA LEU A 176 10.16 -4.47 -14.26
C LEU A 176 10.27 -5.75 -15.10
N SER A 177 10.22 -5.60 -16.41
CA SER A 177 10.45 -6.68 -17.37
C SER A 177 11.62 -6.36 -18.30
N PRO A 178 12.47 -7.33 -18.68
CA PRO A 178 13.45 -7.13 -19.75
C PRO A 178 12.77 -6.82 -21.09
N ASP A 179 11.52 -7.25 -21.26
CA ASP A 179 10.71 -6.99 -22.45
C ASP A 179 10.08 -5.58 -22.44
N LEU A 180 10.09 -4.86 -21.31
CA LEU A 180 9.48 -3.53 -21.20
C LEU A 180 10.42 -2.45 -21.73
N GLN A 181 10.23 -2.10 -23.00
CA GLN A 181 10.99 -1.06 -23.69
C GLN A 181 10.18 0.22 -23.93
N SER A 182 8.86 0.13 -24.01
CA SER A 182 7.94 1.25 -24.19
C SER A 182 6.63 0.98 -23.45
N MET A 183 6.04 2.03 -22.88
CA MET A 183 4.71 1.96 -22.24
C MET A 183 3.61 1.51 -23.21
N GLU A 184 3.81 1.72 -24.52
CA GLU A 184 2.92 1.20 -25.56
C GLU A 184 2.78 -0.33 -25.53
N GLN A 185 3.83 -1.05 -25.07
CA GLN A 185 3.74 -2.50 -24.96
C GLN A 185 2.73 -2.91 -23.88
N ILE A 186 2.64 -2.15 -22.78
CA ILE A 186 1.61 -2.37 -21.75
C ILE A 186 0.23 -1.99 -22.31
N ARG A 187 0.11 -0.83 -22.97
CA ARG A 187 -1.17 -0.35 -23.54
C ARG A 187 -1.79 -1.31 -24.57
N ARG A 188 -0.96 -2.08 -25.29
CA ARG A 188 -1.39 -3.05 -26.31
C ARG A 188 -1.81 -4.42 -25.76
N ILE A 189 -1.64 -4.68 -24.47
CA ILE A 189 -2.12 -5.92 -23.87
C ILE A 189 -3.65 -5.92 -23.91
N MET A 190 -4.22 -6.88 -24.64
CA MET A 190 -5.67 -7.01 -24.80
C MET A 190 -6.29 -7.69 -23.58
N ARG A 191 -7.45 -7.18 -23.14
CA ARG A 191 -8.26 -7.77 -22.08
C ARG A 191 -9.60 -8.27 -22.62
N PRO A 192 -10.19 -9.36 -22.06
CA PRO A 192 -9.67 -10.18 -20.97
C PRO A 192 -8.48 -11.06 -21.37
N THR A 193 -7.51 -11.23 -20.47
CA THR A 193 -6.38 -12.15 -20.65
C THR A 193 -6.06 -12.90 -19.37
N ASP A 194 -5.60 -14.14 -19.48
CA ASP A 194 -4.94 -14.82 -18.36
C ASP A 194 -3.50 -14.30 -18.19
N VAL A 195 -2.86 -14.63 -17.07
CA VAL A 195 -1.43 -14.32 -16.85
C VAL A 195 -0.59 -15.44 -17.45
N PRO A 196 0.29 -15.16 -18.44
CA PRO A 196 1.18 -16.17 -19.01
C PRO A 196 2.24 -16.61 -17.98
N ASP A 197 2.90 -17.74 -18.25
CA ASP A 197 4.01 -18.25 -17.44
C ASP A 197 5.31 -17.45 -17.61
N GLN A 198 5.46 -16.71 -18.72
CA GLN A 198 6.62 -15.86 -19.01
C GLN A 198 6.25 -14.61 -19.83
N GLY A 199 7.20 -13.68 -19.93
CA GLY A 199 7.11 -12.45 -20.73
C GLY A 199 6.48 -11.27 -19.99
N LEU A 200 6.33 -10.14 -20.69
CA LEU A 200 5.96 -8.84 -20.11
C LEU A 200 4.87 -8.86 -19.04
N LEU A 201 3.71 -9.50 -19.31
CA LEU A 201 2.61 -9.52 -18.33
C LEU A 201 2.94 -10.38 -17.11
N CYS A 202 3.67 -11.48 -17.28
CA CYS A 202 4.16 -12.28 -16.15
C CYS A 202 5.09 -11.42 -15.30
N ASP A 203 6.06 -10.76 -15.92
CA ASP A 203 7.10 -10.00 -15.20
C ASP A 203 6.57 -8.79 -14.43
N LEU A 204 5.58 -8.08 -14.98
CA LEU A 204 4.91 -6.97 -14.30
C LEU A 204 4.21 -7.41 -13.00
N LEU A 205 3.87 -8.70 -12.88
CA LEU A 205 3.17 -9.28 -11.74
C LEU A 205 4.07 -10.12 -10.82
N TRP A 206 5.25 -10.55 -11.28
CA TRP A 206 6.07 -11.55 -10.57
C TRP A 206 7.53 -11.18 -10.31
N SER A 207 8.10 -10.21 -11.04
CA SER A 207 9.51 -9.87 -10.86
C SER A 207 9.79 -9.17 -9.53
N ASP A 208 11.01 -9.34 -9.02
CA ASP A 208 11.44 -8.78 -7.73
C ASP A 208 12.75 -7.98 -7.84
N PRO A 209 12.90 -6.88 -7.09
CA PRO A 209 14.20 -6.23 -6.94
C PRO A 209 15.16 -7.10 -6.10
N ASP A 210 16.43 -7.14 -6.48
CA ASP A 210 17.49 -7.80 -5.71
C ASP A 210 18.73 -6.89 -5.63
N LYS A 211 19.25 -6.69 -4.42
CA LYS A 211 20.39 -5.82 -4.13
C LYS A 211 21.73 -6.43 -4.56
N ASP A 212 21.81 -7.76 -4.59
CA ASP A 212 23.03 -8.51 -4.89
C ASP A 212 23.09 -8.84 -6.40
N GLN A 213 21.99 -8.65 -7.13
CA GLN A 213 21.89 -8.86 -8.57
C GLN A 213 22.44 -7.67 -9.39
N MET A 214 23.23 -7.98 -10.42
CA MET A 214 23.57 -7.04 -11.49
C MET A 214 22.75 -7.32 -12.75
N GLY A 215 22.05 -6.33 -13.28
CA GLY A 215 21.16 -6.53 -14.44
C GLY A 215 19.95 -7.39 -14.06
N TRP A 216 19.72 -8.46 -14.84
CA TRP A 216 18.63 -9.43 -14.64
C TRP A 216 19.18 -10.75 -14.09
N GLY A 217 18.45 -11.37 -13.18
CA GLY A 217 18.79 -12.66 -12.56
C GLY A 217 17.64 -13.64 -12.52
N GLU A 218 17.93 -14.87 -12.12
CA GLU A 218 16.91 -15.87 -11.83
C GLU A 218 16.12 -15.46 -10.58
N ASN A 219 14.84 -15.81 -10.53
CA ASN A 219 13.98 -15.57 -9.38
C ASN A 219 13.72 -16.89 -8.64
N ASP A 220 14.00 -16.92 -7.33
CA ASP A 220 13.80 -18.08 -6.45
C ASP A 220 12.35 -18.58 -6.40
N ARG A 221 11.38 -17.75 -6.84
CA ARG A 221 9.99 -18.16 -7.03
C ARG A 221 9.80 -19.17 -8.17
N GLY A 222 10.81 -19.36 -9.02
CA GLY A 222 10.75 -20.23 -10.21
C GLY A 222 9.92 -19.64 -11.35
N VAL A 223 9.63 -18.34 -11.31
CA VAL A 223 8.85 -17.60 -12.31
C VAL A 223 9.40 -16.17 -12.43
N SER A 224 9.42 -15.63 -13.65
CA SER A 224 9.98 -14.31 -13.96
C SER A 224 11.46 -14.14 -13.52
N PHE A 225 11.88 -12.92 -13.23
CA PHE A 225 13.27 -12.51 -13.02
C PHE A 225 13.43 -11.70 -11.73
N THR A 226 14.66 -11.65 -11.24
CA THR A 226 15.12 -10.59 -10.33
C THR A 226 15.78 -9.46 -11.12
N PHE A 227 15.78 -8.24 -10.59
CA PHE A 227 16.44 -7.09 -11.23
C PHE A 227 17.21 -6.21 -10.24
N GLY A 228 18.40 -5.77 -10.66
CA GLY A 228 19.30 -4.95 -9.86
C GLY A 228 18.96 -3.45 -9.86
N ALA A 229 19.60 -2.70 -8.94
CA ALA A 229 19.43 -1.24 -8.82
C ALA A 229 19.78 -0.47 -10.10
N GLU A 230 20.70 -1.01 -10.91
CA GLU A 230 21.08 -0.42 -12.20
C GLU A 230 19.94 -0.44 -13.22
N VAL A 231 19.15 -1.53 -13.24
CA VAL A 231 17.97 -1.66 -14.10
C VAL A 231 16.92 -0.62 -13.73
N VAL A 232 16.68 -0.43 -12.42
CA VAL A 232 15.79 0.62 -11.90
C VAL A 232 16.24 2.01 -12.38
N GLY A 233 17.52 2.35 -12.17
CA GLY A 233 18.05 3.64 -12.58
C GLY A 233 17.94 3.90 -14.08
N LYS A 234 18.24 2.90 -14.92
CA LYS A 234 18.10 3.01 -16.38
C LYS A 234 16.64 3.16 -16.82
N PHE A 235 15.72 2.41 -16.22
CA PHE A 235 14.30 2.48 -16.52
C PHE A 235 13.73 3.87 -16.22
N LEU A 236 13.96 4.36 -15.00
CA LEU A 236 13.51 5.68 -14.58
C LEU A 236 14.06 6.80 -15.47
N HIS A 237 15.36 6.76 -15.76
CA HIS A 237 15.99 7.73 -16.65
C HIS A 237 15.40 7.70 -18.06
N LYS A 238 15.17 6.51 -18.62
CA LYS A 238 14.64 6.35 -19.98
C LYS A 238 13.21 6.88 -20.14
N HIS A 239 12.39 6.73 -19.10
CA HIS A 239 10.97 7.09 -19.14
C HIS A 239 10.64 8.39 -18.40
N ASP A 240 11.65 9.10 -17.89
CA ASP A 240 11.53 10.32 -17.09
C ASP A 240 10.66 10.19 -15.82
N PHE A 241 10.71 9.00 -15.21
CA PHE A 241 10.09 8.74 -13.92
C PHE A 241 11.05 9.02 -12.76
N ASP A 242 10.48 9.27 -11.59
CA ASP A 242 11.23 9.52 -10.36
C ASP A 242 11.20 8.31 -9.41
N LEU A 243 10.13 7.51 -9.46
CA LEU A 243 9.90 6.41 -8.52
C LEU A 243 9.19 5.22 -9.17
N ILE A 244 9.59 4.01 -8.80
CA ILE A 244 8.79 2.79 -8.97
C ILE A 244 8.10 2.47 -7.64
N CYS A 245 6.79 2.28 -7.64
CA CYS A 245 6.02 1.83 -6.49
C CYS A 245 5.45 0.44 -6.77
N ARG A 246 5.83 -0.57 -5.98
CA ARG A 246 5.42 -1.96 -6.18
C ARG A 246 5.01 -2.66 -4.89
N ALA A 247 4.55 -3.92 -4.95
CA ALA A 247 4.05 -4.67 -3.79
C ALA A 247 4.70 -6.06 -3.63
N HIS A 248 3.96 -7.18 -3.55
CA HIS A 248 4.39 -8.58 -3.78
C HIS A 248 5.44 -9.22 -2.82
N GLN A 249 6.22 -8.44 -2.07
CA GLN A 249 7.16 -8.91 -1.06
C GLN A 249 6.78 -8.39 0.32
N VAL A 250 6.73 -9.29 1.30
CA VAL A 250 6.56 -8.92 2.71
C VAL A 250 7.80 -8.17 3.16
N VAL A 251 7.60 -6.98 3.71
CA VAL A 251 8.67 -6.10 4.25
C VAL A 251 8.33 -5.70 5.68
N GLU A 252 9.35 -5.59 6.54
CA GLU A 252 9.17 -5.51 8.00
C GLU A 252 8.27 -4.35 8.44
N ASP A 253 8.50 -3.15 7.91
CA ASP A 253 7.74 -1.93 8.27
C ASP A 253 6.50 -1.70 7.39
N GLY A 254 6.15 -2.67 6.55
CA GLY A 254 5.10 -2.54 5.54
C GLY A 254 5.49 -1.68 4.33
N TYR A 255 6.66 -1.02 4.37
CA TYR A 255 7.30 -0.44 3.20
C TYR A 255 8.82 -0.63 3.26
N GLU A 256 9.48 -0.71 2.11
CA GLU A 256 10.95 -0.77 2.04
C GLU A 256 11.45 -0.07 0.78
N PHE A 257 12.50 0.75 0.93
CA PHE A 257 13.14 1.42 -0.19
C PHE A 257 14.28 0.58 -0.79
N PHE A 258 14.39 0.65 -2.11
CA PHE A 258 15.45 0.05 -2.90
C PHE A 258 16.11 1.09 -3.82
N ALA A 259 17.31 0.78 -4.33
CA ALA A 259 18.03 1.60 -5.32
C ALA A 259 18.10 3.10 -4.95
N LYS A 260 18.60 3.45 -3.76
CA LYS A 260 18.67 4.84 -3.28
C LYS A 260 17.30 5.56 -3.30
N ARG A 261 16.24 4.84 -2.90
CA ARG A 261 14.84 5.30 -2.87
C ARG A 261 14.19 5.52 -4.24
N GLN A 262 14.78 5.00 -5.31
CA GLN A 262 14.21 5.01 -6.65
C GLN A 262 13.11 3.94 -6.84
N LEU A 263 13.03 2.97 -5.94
CA LEU A 263 11.93 2.01 -5.88
C LEU A 263 11.47 1.88 -4.42
N VAL A 264 10.16 1.73 -4.23
CA VAL A 264 9.54 1.39 -2.95
C VAL A 264 8.66 0.16 -3.10
N THR A 265 8.83 -0.78 -2.18
CA THR A 265 7.95 -1.94 -1.98
C THR A 265 6.94 -1.58 -0.90
N LEU A 266 5.64 -1.82 -1.14
CA LEU A 266 4.55 -1.65 -0.19
C LEU A 266 3.88 -2.99 0.10
N PHE A 267 3.63 -3.26 1.38
CA PHE A 267 2.88 -4.42 1.81
C PHE A 267 1.86 -3.98 2.86
N SER A 268 0.56 -4.24 2.63
CA SER A 268 -0.51 -3.64 3.44
C SER A 268 -1.20 -4.63 4.38
N ALA A 269 -0.78 -5.90 4.40
CA ALA A 269 -1.28 -6.93 5.30
C ALA A 269 -0.36 -7.12 6.52
N PRO A 270 -0.67 -6.52 7.69
CA PRO A 270 0.15 -6.67 8.90
C PRO A 270 0.07 -8.09 9.45
N ASN A 271 1.16 -8.55 10.07
CA ASN A 271 1.31 -9.89 10.63
C ASN A 271 0.84 -10.95 9.62
N TYR A 272 1.43 -10.90 8.43
CA TYR A 272 0.99 -11.67 7.26
C TYR A 272 0.91 -13.16 7.58
N CYS A 273 -0.23 -13.79 7.21
CA CYS A 273 -0.54 -15.18 7.51
C CYS A 273 -0.50 -15.58 9.01
N GLY A 274 -0.24 -14.65 9.94
CA GLY A 274 0.08 -14.96 11.33
C GLY A 274 1.45 -15.60 11.55
N GLU A 275 2.33 -15.55 10.54
CA GLU A 275 3.65 -16.17 10.53
C GLU A 275 4.78 -15.12 10.53
N PHE A 276 4.49 -13.92 10.02
CA PHE A 276 5.41 -12.79 10.01
C PHE A 276 5.02 -11.78 11.08
N ASP A 277 6.01 -11.04 11.59
CA ASP A 277 5.81 -9.93 12.54
C ASP A 277 5.79 -8.55 11.84
N ASN A 278 5.56 -8.52 10.53
CA ASN A 278 5.57 -7.29 9.73
C ASN A 278 4.42 -6.34 10.05
N ALA A 279 4.63 -5.04 9.88
CA ALA A 279 3.57 -4.06 9.76
C ALA A 279 2.96 -4.05 8.34
N GLY A 280 1.80 -3.42 8.21
CA GLY A 280 1.27 -3.00 6.91
C GLY A 280 1.54 -1.52 6.70
N ALA A 281 1.69 -1.05 5.46
CA ALA A 281 1.77 0.39 5.18
C ALA A 281 0.89 0.78 3.98
N MET A 282 0.57 2.08 3.91
CA MET A 282 0.11 2.74 2.69
C MET A 282 0.96 3.99 2.45
N MET A 283 1.22 4.30 1.19
CA MET A 283 1.93 5.52 0.79
C MET A 283 0.91 6.58 0.39
N SER A 284 0.89 7.73 1.06
CA SER A 284 0.14 8.90 0.64
C SER A 284 1.02 9.77 -0.25
N VAL A 285 0.52 10.07 -1.45
CA VAL A 285 1.13 10.99 -2.41
C VAL A 285 0.24 12.23 -2.45
N ASP A 286 0.79 13.38 -2.10
CA ASP A 286 0.06 14.66 -2.18
C ASP A 286 0.20 15.32 -3.56
N GLU A 287 -0.51 16.43 -3.77
CA GLU A 287 -0.50 17.21 -5.02
C GLU A 287 0.89 17.72 -5.45
N THR A 288 1.88 17.71 -4.55
CA THR A 288 3.26 18.12 -4.81
C THR A 288 4.20 16.95 -5.06
N LEU A 289 3.65 15.72 -5.16
CA LEU A 289 4.36 14.46 -5.22
C LEU A 289 5.22 14.17 -3.99
N MET A 290 4.85 14.75 -2.84
CA MET A 290 5.44 14.39 -1.58
C MET A 290 4.87 13.05 -1.13
N CYS A 291 5.74 12.06 -0.97
CA CYS A 291 5.37 10.74 -0.49
C CYS A 291 5.56 10.67 1.04
N SER A 292 4.53 10.19 1.73
CA SER A 292 4.56 9.89 3.17
C SER A 292 3.95 8.52 3.44
N PHE A 293 4.38 7.86 4.51
CA PHE A 293 3.93 6.50 4.84
C PHE A 293 3.07 6.49 6.09
N GLN A 294 1.93 5.80 6.00
CA GLN A 294 1.06 5.52 7.13
C GLN A 294 1.17 4.04 7.48
N ILE A 295 1.77 3.72 8.63
CA ILE A 295 2.10 2.35 9.05
C ILE A 295 1.03 1.81 10.00
N LEU A 296 0.42 0.68 9.62
CA LEU A 296 -0.50 -0.11 10.40
C LEU A 296 0.25 -1.25 11.11
N LYS A 297 0.58 -1.05 12.39
CA LYS A 297 1.17 -2.12 13.20
C LYS A 297 0.18 -3.27 13.45
N PRO A 298 0.67 -4.51 13.63
CA PRO A 298 -0.17 -5.66 14.00
C PRO A 298 -1.08 -5.36 15.18
N ALA A 299 -2.32 -5.85 15.13
CA ALA A 299 -3.24 -5.65 16.25
C ALA A 299 -2.77 -6.44 17.48
N ASP A 300 -2.73 -5.78 18.64
CA ASP A 300 -2.48 -6.44 19.93
C ASP A 300 -3.54 -7.51 20.21
N LYS A 301 -3.15 -8.80 20.14
CA LYS A 301 -4.03 -9.94 20.46
C LYS A 301 -4.64 -9.84 21.87
N ARG A 302 -4.02 -9.10 22.79
CA ARG A 302 -4.48 -8.89 24.18
C ARG A 302 -5.70 -7.96 24.30
N LYS A 303 -5.94 -7.05 23.36
CA LYS A 303 -7.08 -6.12 23.44
C LYS A 303 -8.44 -6.79 23.19
N PHE A 304 -8.45 -8.02 22.69
CA PHE A 304 -9.67 -8.80 22.42
C PHE A 304 -9.98 -9.89 23.47
N GLN A 305 -9.19 -10.00 24.55
CA GLN A 305 -9.54 -10.78 25.73
C GLN A 305 -10.31 -9.91 26.74
N TYR A 306 -11.60 -9.66 26.50
CA TYR A 306 -12.49 -9.13 27.54
C TYR A 306 -13.77 -9.97 27.67
N ASN A 307 -14.03 -10.39 28.92
CA ASN A 307 -15.20 -11.07 29.49
C ASN A 307 -15.52 -12.51 29.08
N MET A 308 -14.73 -13.45 29.62
CA MET A 308 -15.10 -14.87 29.81
C MET A 308 -15.54 -15.17 31.26
N ASN A 309 -16.04 -14.19 32.04
CA ASN A 309 -16.59 -14.41 33.38
C ASN A 309 -17.49 -13.23 33.83
N ALA A 310 -18.67 -13.08 33.23
CA ALA A 310 -19.72 -12.20 33.76
C ALA A 310 -20.68 -13.03 34.62
N GLY A 311 -20.26 -13.33 35.84
CA GLY A 311 -21.02 -14.18 36.76
C GLY A 311 -20.55 -14.05 38.20
N ARG A 312 -20.41 -12.81 38.71
CA ARG A 312 -20.35 -12.46 40.14
C ARG A 312 -20.40 -10.93 40.30
N PRO A 313 -21.22 -10.37 41.20
CA PRO A 313 -21.23 -8.93 41.45
C PRO A 313 -19.94 -8.53 42.20
N VAL A 314 -19.21 -7.55 41.67
CA VAL A 314 -18.00 -7.00 42.30
C VAL A 314 -18.31 -5.60 42.83
N THR A 315 -17.95 -5.38 44.09
CA THR A 315 -18.03 -4.12 44.86
C THR A 315 -17.26 -2.98 44.18
N PRO A 316 -17.73 -1.72 44.20
CA PRO A 316 -17.10 -0.65 43.43
C PRO A 316 -15.79 -0.15 44.09
N PRO A 317 -14.66 -0.03 43.36
CA PRO A 317 -13.51 0.73 43.82
C PRO A 317 -13.67 2.23 43.50
N ARG A 318 -13.17 3.04 44.41
CA ARG A 318 -13.15 4.51 44.37
C ARG A 318 -12.31 5.05 43.20
N GLY A 319 -12.79 6.16 42.64
CA GLY A 319 -12.26 6.80 41.45
C GLY A 319 -10.84 7.35 41.56
N GLY A 320 -10.15 7.28 40.43
CA GLY A 320 -9.06 8.16 40.02
C GLY A 320 -9.34 8.64 38.58
N PRO A 321 -8.84 9.81 38.17
CA PRO A 321 -9.17 10.38 36.86
C PRO A 321 -8.55 9.53 35.73
N PRO A 322 -9.15 9.51 34.54
CA PRO A 322 -8.64 8.74 33.42
C PRO A 322 -7.27 9.28 33.00
N ARG A 323 -6.27 8.40 32.95
CA ARG A 323 -5.02 8.69 32.24
C ARG A 323 -5.34 8.82 30.75
N GLY A 324 -5.01 9.96 30.17
CA GLY A 324 -5.21 10.24 28.74
C GLY A 324 -4.64 9.11 27.89
N GLN A 325 -5.43 8.64 26.93
CA GLN A 325 -4.97 7.74 25.88
C GLN A 325 -3.92 8.50 25.08
N LYS A 326 -2.65 8.10 25.15
CA LYS A 326 -1.66 8.52 24.16
C LYS A 326 -2.10 7.93 22.81
N ALA A 327 -2.28 8.79 21.82
CA ALA A 327 -2.40 8.37 20.42
C ALA A 327 -1.18 7.52 20.04
N PRO A 328 -1.34 6.50 19.17
CA PRO A 328 -0.20 5.74 18.70
C PRO A 328 0.81 6.68 18.02
N ALA A 329 2.09 6.54 18.34
CA ALA A 329 3.16 7.32 17.76
C ALA A 329 3.18 7.10 16.23
N CYS A 330 3.03 8.19 15.48
CA CYS A 330 3.16 8.22 14.04
C CYS A 330 4.62 8.51 13.70
N GLU A 331 5.26 7.65 12.91
CA GLU A 331 6.49 8.01 12.21
C GLU A 331 6.11 8.52 10.83
N PHE A 332 6.32 9.81 10.60
CA PHE A 332 6.19 10.42 9.28
C PHE A 332 7.58 10.44 8.64
N ILE A 333 7.79 9.64 7.59
CA ILE A 333 8.92 9.85 6.69
C ILE A 333 8.41 10.65 5.50
N ILE A 334 8.82 11.91 5.41
CA ILE A 334 8.52 12.80 4.29
C ILE A 334 9.63 12.66 3.26
N TRP A 335 9.25 12.39 2.01
CA TRP A 335 10.17 12.41 0.87
C TRP A 335 9.62 13.24 -0.28
N ARG A 336 10.51 14.00 -0.92
CA ARG A 336 10.26 14.68 -2.19
C ARG A 336 11.28 14.15 -3.20
N PRO A 337 10.89 13.78 -4.43
CA PRO A 337 11.85 13.58 -5.49
C PRO A 337 12.66 14.87 -5.67
N LEU A 338 13.98 14.78 -5.57
CA LEU A 338 14.83 15.91 -5.89
C LEU A 338 14.75 16.12 -7.40
N ALA A 339 14.31 17.31 -7.82
CA ALA A 339 14.43 17.75 -9.20
C ALA A 339 15.86 17.50 -9.68
N LYS A 340 16.00 16.96 -10.90
CA LYS A 340 17.28 16.72 -11.56
C LYS A 340 18.12 18.00 -11.48
N GLU A 341 19.36 17.82 -11.03
CA GLU A 341 20.40 18.82 -10.76
C GLU A 341 20.21 20.20 -11.42
N GLU A 342 19.85 21.20 -10.61
CA GLU A 342 20.50 22.51 -10.69
C GLU A 342 21.10 22.82 -9.32
N ASP A 343 22.35 23.30 -9.36
CA ASP A 343 23.31 23.42 -8.27
C ASP A 343 22.98 24.56 -7.29
N ASP A 344 21.73 24.66 -6.85
CA ASP A 344 21.28 25.77 -6.01
C ASP A 344 21.23 25.38 -4.53
N LEU A 345 22.33 25.67 -3.81
CA LEU A 345 22.41 25.57 -2.35
C LEU A 345 21.29 26.37 -1.66
N GLU A 346 20.76 27.40 -2.30
CA GLU A 346 19.69 28.24 -1.77
C GLU A 346 18.35 27.49 -1.75
N CYS A 347 18.05 26.70 -2.78
CA CYS A 347 16.85 25.86 -2.86
C CYS A 347 16.82 24.80 -1.75
N LYS A 348 17.96 24.12 -1.49
CA LYS A 348 18.08 23.13 -0.40
C LYS A 348 17.88 23.74 0.99
N ARG A 349 18.39 24.96 1.23
CA ARG A 349 18.17 25.68 2.50
C ARG A 349 16.72 26.13 2.66
N ARG A 350 16.09 26.56 1.56
CA ARG A 350 14.71 27.05 1.54
C ARG A 350 13.70 25.93 1.82
N VAL A 351 13.89 24.76 1.22
CA VAL A 351 13.07 23.56 1.50
C VAL A 351 13.17 23.11 2.95
N SER A 352 14.39 23.12 3.52
CA SER A 352 14.58 22.75 4.93
C SER A 352 13.90 23.73 5.90
N LEU A 353 13.89 25.04 5.57
CA LEU A 353 13.21 26.06 6.38
C LEU A 353 11.69 26.00 6.23
N GLU A 354 11.17 25.80 5.00
CA GLU A 354 9.72 25.70 4.75
C GLU A 354 9.09 24.50 5.43
N VAL A 355 9.74 23.32 5.36
CA VAL A 355 9.31 22.12 6.10
C VAL A 355 9.27 22.42 7.59
N SER A 356 10.29 23.09 8.14
CA SER A 356 10.33 23.42 9.57
C SER A 356 9.22 24.41 9.99
N LEU A 357 8.91 25.41 9.16
CA LEU A 357 7.90 26.44 9.44
C LEU A 357 6.47 25.92 9.27
N GLN A 358 6.20 25.08 8.26
CA GLN A 358 4.88 24.44 8.10
C GLN A 358 4.56 23.56 9.31
N PHE A 359 5.53 22.79 9.82
CA PHE A 359 5.36 21.96 11.01
C PHE A 359 5.09 22.77 12.28
N ALA A 360 5.77 23.91 12.48
CA ALA A 360 5.52 24.80 13.62
C ALA A 360 4.12 25.44 13.55
N SER A 361 3.66 25.79 12.33
CA SER A 361 2.34 26.39 12.11
C SER A 361 1.18 25.41 12.33
N PHE A 362 1.39 24.11 12.11
CA PHE A 362 0.35 23.10 12.24
C PHE A 362 0.04 22.68 13.68
N PHE A 363 0.97 22.89 14.63
CA PHE A 363 0.87 22.27 15.96
C PHE A 363 0.98 23.18 17.19
N GLN A 364 1.20 24.51 17.08
CA GLN A 364 1.29 25.41 18.26
C GLN A 364 2.17 24.87 19.43
N TYR A 365 3.33 24.28 19.15
CA TYR A 365 4.26 23.80 20.17
C TYR A 365 5.68 24.35 19.98
N ASP A 366 6.38 24.58 21.10
CA ASP A 366 7.82 24.83 21.13
C ASP A 366 8.57 23.54 20.74
N VAL A 367 9.33 23.58 19.65
CA VAL A 367 10.07 22.43 19.13
C VAL A 367 11.47 22.37 19.73
N TYR A 368 11.80 21.26 20.39
CA TYR A 368 13.17 20.94 20.81
C TYR A 368 13.83 19.98 19.81
N TYR A 369 14.99 20.34 19.28
CA TYR A 369 15.72 19.54 18.30
C TYR A 369 16.71 18.58 18.99
N ARG A 370 16.80 17.33 18.51
CA ARG A 370 17.90 16.40 18.83
C ARG A 370 18.53 15.91 17.53
N VAL A 371 19.74 16.34 17.25
CA VAL A 371 20.53 15.89 16.09
C VAL A 371 21.29 14.63 16.50
N VAL A 372 21.01 13.49 15.87
CA VAL A 372 21.77 12.25 16.08
C VAL A 372 22.74 12.05 14.92
N SER A 373 24.04 12.17 15.21
CA SER A 373 25.13 11.84 14.30
C SER A 373 25.42 10.34 14.37
N CYS A 374 25.29 9.61 13.27
CA CYS A 374 25.88 8.28 13.12
C CYS A 374 27.32 8.46 12.60
N ALA A 375 28.29 8.54 13.51
CA ALA A 375 29.71 8.58 13.15
C ALA A 375 30.34 7.18 13.26
N SER A 376 31.00 6.75 12.20
CA SER A 376 31.84 5.56 12.11
C SER A 376 33.21 5.78 12.78
N ASN A 377 33.26 5.95 14.11
CA ASN A 377 34.46 5.69 14.92
C ASN A 377 34.17 5.77 16.44
N PRO A 378 34.52 4.76 17.26
CA PRO A 378 34.18 4.76 18.69
C PRO A 378 35.32 5.38 19.50
N LYS A 379 35.45 6.72 19.53
CA LYS A 379 36.39 7.41 20.43
C LYS A 379 36.19 8.93 20.49
N GLU A 380 35.00 9.41 20.82
CA GLU A 380 34.84 10.78 21.29
C GLU A 380 33.75 10.86 22.36
N LYS A 381 34.10 11.38 23.54
CA LYS A 381 33.19 11.59 24.66
C LYS A 381 32.26 12.76 24.33
N ILE A 382 30.96 12.56 24.54
CA ILE A 382 29.94 13.61 24.49
C ILE A 382 30.00 14.37 25.82
N GLU A 383 30.37 15.65 25.79
CA GLU A 383 30.09 16.60 26.88
C GLU A 383 28.78 17.33 26.58
N ASP A 384 27.83 17.27 27.52
CA ASP A 384 26.62 18.09 27.52
C ASP A 384 27.00 19.57 27.61
N ARG A 385 26.62 20.35 26.59
CA ARG A 385 26.53 21.82 26.70
C ARG A 385 25.21 22.29 26.12
N ASN A 386 24.45 22.97 26.98
CA ASN A 386 23.28 23.76 26.61
C ASN A 386 23.75 25.03 25.88
N GLU A 387 23.00 25.42 24.85
CA GLU A 387 23.19 26.57 23.95
C GLU A 387 24.31 26.43 22.90
N VAL A 388 23.92 26.27 21.63
CA VAL A 388 24.80 26.57 20.49
C VAL A 388 24.03 27.31 19.40
N ASP A 389 24.61 28.47 19.06
CA ASP A 389 24.23 29.44 18.04
C ASP A 389 24.32 28.85 16.62
N VAL A 390 23.28 29.07 15.80
CA VAL A 390 22.99 28.32 14.55
C VAL A 390 23.91 28.73 13.36
N GLY A 391 24.82 29.69 13.56
CA GLY A 391 25.63 30.25 12.47
C GLY A 391 26.89 29.46 12.07
N TYR A 392 27.45 28.62 12.94
CA TYR A 392 28.86 28.18 12.77
C TYR A 392 29.07 26.75 12.23
N TRP A 393 28.01 25.95 12.07
CA TRP A 393 28.13 24.55 11.61
C TRP A 393 27.98 24.33 10.10
N ALA A 394 27.58 25.37 9.34
CA ALA A 394 27.24 25.23 7.93
C ALA A 394 28.45 25.08 6.97
N ASN A 395 29.68 25.31 7.42
CA ASN A 395 30.87 25.31 6.55
C ASN A 395 31.67 24.00 6.53
N LYS A 396 31.20 22.93 7.18
CA LYS A 396 32.00 21.69 7.28
C LYS A 396 31.28 20.35 7.04
N MET A 397 30.07 20.37 6.47
CA MET A 397 29.31 19.15 6.16
C MET A 397 28.87 19.14 4.70
N GLN A 398 29.76 18.71 3.81
CA GLN A 398 29.36 18.26 2.47
C GLN A 398 28.81 16.82 2.60
N GLY A 399 27.51 16.64 2.34
CA GLY A 399 26.95 15.33 1.98
C GLY A 399 26.10 14.57 3.01
N LEU A 400 25.21 15.21 3.78
CA LEU A 400 24.29 14.49 4.69
C LEU A 400 22.81 14.85 4.49
N CYS A 401 21.96 13.81 4.42
CA CYS A 401 20.49 13.87 4.48
C CYS A 401 20.01 14.09 5.93
N TYR A 402 18.90 14.80 6.10
CA TYR A 402 18.27 15.04 7.39
C TYR A 402 17.31 13.90 7.75
N LEU A 403 17.45 13.36 8.96
CA LEU A 403 16.50 12.44 9.60
C LEU A 403 15.83 13.22 10.74
N PHE A 404 14.51 13.39 10.70
CA PHE A 404 13.77 13.98 11.81
C PHE A 404 13.05 12.88 12.59
N THR A 405 13.52 12.60 13.80
CA THR A 405 12.81 11.76 14.78
C THR A 405 12.19 12.67 15.84
N ILE A 406 10.86 12.67 15.93
CA ILE A 406 10.13 13.36 17.00
C ILE A 406 9.68 12.30 18.00
N SER A 407 10.21 12.35 19.23
CA SER A 407 9.70 11.56 20.36
C SER A 407 8.73 12.38 21.18
N THR A 408 7.51 11.88 21.42
CA THR A 408 6.46 12.50 22.27
C THR A 408 6.48 12.06 23.73
#